data_AF-A0A7X6VNJ3-F1
#
_entry.id   AF-A0A7X6VNJ3-F1
#
_cell.length_a   1.000
_cell.length_b   1.000
_cell.length_c   1.000
_cell.angle_alpha   90.00
_cell.angle_beta   90.00
_cell.angle_gamma   90.00
#
_symmetry.space_group_name_H-M   'P 1'
#
loop_
_entity.id
_entity.type
_entity.pdbx_description
1 polymer ?
#
loop_
_entity_poly.entity_id
_entity_poly.type
_entity_poly.pdbx_seq_one_letter_code
_entity_poly.pdbx_strand_id
1 'polypeptide(L)'
;IDMLFKGLIGTNFAVIAGMVYMFLPFMIIPIYTVLQKIDPALIEAAEDLGASKGQIVRKVIIPLSFSGVISGIMMVFLPAATTLVVPKYLGNGMYLIGNLIEDIILKQGRFGYGSAIAIILSLIMMGLVFLVRKSNNQRGGVKNEQKV
;
A
#
# COMPACT_ATOMS: atom_id res chain seq x y z
N ILE A 1 -16.32 -13.05 -22.88
CA ILE A 1 -15.42 -12.79 -21.74
C ILE A 1 -13.99 -12.54 -22.23
N ASP A 2 -13.37 -13.46 -22.97
CA ASP A 2 -12.02 -13.25 -23.55
C ASP A 2 -11.88 -12.02 -24.45
N MET A 3 -12.91 -11.71 -25.24
CA MET A 3 -12.91 -10.56 -26.16
C MET A 3 -13.03 -9.21 -25.41
N LEU A 4 -13.62 -9.23 -24.21
CA LEU A 4 -13.77 -8.05 -23.34
C LEU A 4 -12.45 -7.77 -22.61
N PHE A 5 -11.78 -8.81 -22.11
CA PHE A 5 -10.44 -8.70 -21.51
C PHE A 5 -9.37 -8.28 -22.53
N LYS A 6 -9.43 -8.79 -23.77
CA LYS A 6 -8.49 -8.39 -24.85
C LYS A 6 -8.55 -6.89 -25.18
N GLY A 7 -9.71 -6.25 -25.09
CA GLY A 7 -9.85 -4.80 -25.32
C GLY A 7 -9.33 -3.92 -24.18
N LEU A 8 -9.19 -4.49 -22.97
CA LEU A 8 -8.70 -3.80 -21.78
C LEU A 8 -7.18 -3.92 -21.62
N ILE A 9 -6.58 -5.03 -22.07
CA ILE A 9 -5.13 -5.24 -22.07
C ILE A 9 -4.46 -4.15 -22.92
N GLY A 10 -3.48 -3.46 -22.33
CA GLY A 10 -2.80 -2.30 -22.93
C GLY A 10 -3.34 -0.94 -22.49
N THR A 11 -4.36 -0.89 -21.63
CA THR A 11 -4.88 0.37 -21.05
C THR A 11 -4.32 0.64 -19.66
N ASN A 12 -4.24 1.92 -19.28
CA ASN A 12 -3.89 2.33 -17.91
C ASN A 12 -4.75 1.64 -16.86
N PHE A 13 -6.04 1.42 -17.19
CA PHE A 13 -6.97 0.74 -16.31
C PHE A 13 -6.58 -0.71 -16.02
N ALA A 14 -6.18 -1.47 -17.05
CA ALA A 14 -5.76 -2.87 -16.84
C ALA A 14 -4.53 -2.96 -15.94
N VAL A 15 -3.54 -2.08 -16.13
CA VAL A 15 -2.35 -2.05 -15.26
C VAL A 15 -2.72 -1.69 -13.82
N ILE A 16 -3.54 -0.66 -13.62
CA ILE A 16 -3.99 -0.28 -12.27
C ILE A 16 -4.78 -1.41 -11.61
N ALA A 17 -5.74 -2.01 -12.31
CA ALA A 17 -6.54 -3.12 -11.79
C ALA A 17 -5.66 -4.34 -11.45
N GLY A 18 -4.69 -4.68 -12.31
CA GLY A 18 -3.72 -5.74 -12.06
C GLY A 18 -2.84 -5.47 -10.83
N MET A 19 -2.38 -4.22 -10.65
CA MET A 19 -1.61 -3.82 -9.48
C MET A 19 -2.45 -3.88 -8.20
N VAL A 20 -3.70 -3.39 -8.24
CA VAL A 20 -4.61 -3.46 -7.08
C VAL A 20 -4.85 -4.91 -6.67
N TYR A 21 -5.11 -5.79 -7.63
CA TYR A 21 -5.31 -7.21 -7.35
C TYR A 21 -4.05 -7.87 -6.77
N MET A 22 -2.88 -7.62 -7.39
CA MET A 22 -1.61 -8.20 -6.98
C MET A 22 -1.16 -7.75 -5.58
N PHE A 23 -1.44 -6.49 -5.22
CA PHE A 23 -1.00 -5.92 -3.95
C PHE A 23 -2.10 -5.84 -2.87
N LEU A 24 -3.32 -6.29 -3.19
CA LEU A 24 -4.41 -6.43 -2.25
C LEU A 24 -4.03 -7.14 -0.92
N PRO A 25 -3.33 -8.29 -0.92
CA PRO A 25 -3.01 -8.98 0.33
C PRO A 25 -2.10 -8.13 1.25
N PHE A 26 -1.20 -7.33 0.68
CA PHE A 26 -0.32 -6.43 1.43
C PHE A 26 -1.08 -5.30 2.11
N MET A 27 -2.23 -4.89 1.56
CA MET A 27 -3.12 -3.91 2.19
C MET A 27 -3.97 -4.55 3.29
N ILE A 28 -4.50 -5.75 3.05
CA ILE A 28 -5.46 -6.40 3.94
C ILE A 28 -4.81 -6.82 5.25
N ILE A 29 -3.61 -7.40 5.22
CA ILE A 29 -2.91 -7.93 6.40
C ILE A 29 -2.79 -6.90 7.55
N PRO A 30 -2.26 -5.68 7.33
CA PRO A 30 -2.15 -4.69 8.40
C PRO A 30 -3.49 -4.13 8.86
N ILE A 31 -4.47 -3.99 7.96
CA ILE A 31 -5.83 -3.59 8.34
C ILE A 31 -6.45 -4.64 9.26
N TYR A 32 -6.37 -5.92 8.88
CA TYR A 32 -6.85 -7.04 9.67
C TYR A 32 -6.18 -7.11 11.05
N THR A 33 -4.86 -6.91 11.08
CA THR A 33 -4.08 -6.90 12.33
C THR A 33 -4.54 -5.81 13.30
N VAL A 34 -4.93 -4.64 12.80
CA VAL A 34 -5.46 -3.56 13.64
C VAL A 34 -6.89 -3.84 14.06
N LEU A 35 -7.74 -4.34 13.16
CA LEU A 35 -9.12 -4.70 13.46
C LEU A 35 -9.20 -5.75 14.58
N GLN A 36 -8.35 -6.79 14.55
CA GLN A 36 -8.30 -7.81 15.60
C GLN A 36 -7.87 -7.26 16.97
N LYS A 37 -7.23 -6.09 17.02
CA LYS A 37 -6.77 -5.45 18.26
C LYS A 37 -7.77 -4.44 18.82
N ILE A 38 -8.90 -4.21 18.15
CA ILE A 38 -9.96 -3.34 18.68
C ILE A 38 -10.59 -4.05 19.89
N ASP A 39 -10.63 -3.36 21.01
CA ASP A 39 -11.25 -3.85 22.25
C ASP A 39 -12.77 -4.01 22.05
N PRO A 40 -13.35 -5.22 22.25
CA PRO A 40 -14.80 -5.43 22.19
C PRO A 40 -15.60 -4.48 23.09
N ALA A 41 -15.04 -4.04 24.22
CA ALA A 41 -15.71 -3.11 25.12
C ALA A 41 -16.04 -1.76 24.47
N LEU A 42 -15.27 -1.32 23.45
CA LEU A 42 -15.58 -0.10 22.70
C LEU A 42 -16.81 -0.26 21.81
N ILE A 43 -17.09 -1.49 21.36
CA ILE A 43 -18.26 -1.82 20.55
C ILE A 43 -19.48 -1.94 21.46
N GLU A 44 -19.35 -2.68 22.57
CA GLU A 44 -20.40 -2.83 23.59
C GLU A 44 -20.83 -1.47 24.15
N ALA A 45 -19.88 -0.62 24.53
CA ALA A 45 -20.19 0.74 25.02
C ALA A 45 -20.87 1.62 23.96
N ALA A 46 -20.56 1.44 22.68
CA ALA A 46 -21.24 2.15 21.61
C ALA A 46 -22.69 1.65 21.42
N GLU A 47 -22.91 0.34 21.53
CA GLU A 47 -24.25 -0.26 21.52
C GLU A 47 -25.09 0.20 22.72
N ASP A 48 -24.49 0.26 23.92
CA ASP A 48 -25.13 0.75 25.15
C ASP A 48 -25.55 2.23 25.03
N LEU A 49 -24.79 3.05 24.31
CA LEU A 49 -25.13 4.43 23.99
C LEU A 49 -26.18 4.57 22.86
N GLY A 50 -26.75 3.46 22.40
CA GLY A 50 -27.80 3.41 21.38
C GLY A 50 -27.27 3.55 19.95
N ALA A 51 -25.98 3.31 19.69
CA ALA A 51 -25.45 3.35 18.34
C ALA A 51 -25.91 2.14 17.52
N SER A 52 -26.46 2.39 16.33
CA SER A 52 -26.72 1.36 15.33
C SER A 52 -25.43 0.77 14.75
N LYS A 53 -25.49 -0.45 14.22
CA LYS A 53 -24.33 -1.15 13.61
C LYS A 53 -23.57 -0.28 12.58
N GLY A 54 -24.29 0.48 11.75
CA GLY A 54 -23.67 1.38 10.78
C GLY A 54 -22.93 2.57 11.44
N GLN A 55 -23.45 3.08 12.56
CA GLN A 55 -22.78 4.13 13.33
C GLN A 55 -21.52 3.61 14.02
N ILE A 56 -21.54 2.39 14.56
CA ILE A 56 -20.37 1.75 15.18
C ILE A 56 -19.25 1.57 14.14
N VAL A 57 -19.57 1.05 12.96
CA VAL A 57 -18.60 0.91 11.87
C VAL A 57 -17.98 2.27 11.53
N ARG A 58 -18.81 3.29 11.30
CA ARG A 58 -18.34 4.60 10.84
C ARG A 58 -17.60 5.41 11.91
N LYS A 59 -18.03 5.35 13.18
CA LYS A 59 -17.51 6.19 14.27
C LYS A 59 -16.47 5.50 15.16
N VAL A 60 -16.42 4.16 15.17
CA VAL A 60 -15.49 3.40 16.02
C VAL A 60 -14.51 2.62 15.14
N ILE A 61 -15.00 1.72 14.31
CA ILE A 61 -14.16 0.76 13.57
C ILE A 61 -13.28 1.46 12.51
N ILE A 62 -13.87 2.29 11.64
CA ILE A 62 -13.13 3.03 10.60
C ILE A 62 -12.02 3.91 11.18
N PRO A 63 -12.27 4.81 12.15
CA PRO A 63 -11.22 5.67 12.68
C PRO A 63 -10.12 4.90 13.43
N LEU A 64 -10.46 3.83 14.16
CA LEU A 64 -9.46 3.00 14.84
C LEU A 64 -8.61 2.19 13.86
N SER A 65 -9.24 1.65 12.81
CA SER A 65 -8.56 0.89 11.74
C SER A 65 -7.72 1.75 10.81
N PHE A 66 -7.85 3.09 10.85
CA PHE A 66 -7.11 4.01 10.01
C PHE A 66 -5.58 3.89 10.18
N SER A 67 -5.11 3.54 11.37
CA SER A 67 -3.69 3.21 11.61
C SER A 67 -3.22 1.98 10.82
N GLY A 68 -4.10 0.99 10.64
CA GLY A 68 -3.88 -0.18 9.80
C GLY A 68 -3.86 0.16 8.32
N VAL A 69 -4.72 1.09 7.87
CA VAL A 69 -4.72 1.59 6.48
C VAL A 69 -3.40 2.29 6.15
N ILE A 70 -2.89 3.16 7.04
CA ILE A 70 -1.58 3.81 6.84
C ILE A 70 -0.48 2.75 6.73
N SER A 71 -0.48 1.76 7.62
CA SER A 71 0.49 0.65 7.59
C SER A 71 0.39 -0.18 6.30
N GLY A 72 -0.83 -0.40 5.79
CA GLY A 72 -1.10 -1.08 4.52
C GLY A 72 -0.63 -0.31 3.30
N ILE A 73 -0.85 1.00 3.26
CA ILE A 73 -0.31 1.87 2.20
C ILE A 73 1.21 1.70 2.13
N MET A 74 1.89 1.65 3.28
CA MET A 74 3.35 1.45 3.32
C MET A 74 3.78 0.07 2.82
N MET A 75 3.05 -0.98 3.19
CA MET A 75 3.34 -2.34 2.71
C MET A 75 3.11 -2.48 1.20
N VAL A 76 2.14 -1.78 0.63
CA VAL A 76 1.84 -1.79 -0.82
C VAL A 76 2.83 -0.92 -1.60
N PHE A 77 3.26 0.21 -1.05
CA PHE A 77 4.08 1.19 -1.77
C PHE A 77 5.39 0.61 -2.30
N LEU A 78 6.09 -0.20 -1.49
CA LEU A 78 7.36 -0.79 -1.86
C LEU A 78 7.28 -1.73 -3.09
N PRO A 79 6.45 -2.78 -3.08
CA PRO A 79 6.31 -3.68 -4.22
C PRO A 79 5.61 -3.01 -5.42
N ALA A 80 4.72 -2.03 -5.19
CA ALA A 80 4.06 -1.30 -6.28
C ALA A 80 5.03 -0.41 -7.06
N ALA A 81 5.99 0.24 -6.41
CA ALA A 81 6.98 1.10 -7.09
C ALA A 81 8.06 0.30 -7.83
N THR A 82 8.34 -0.93 -7.38
CA THR A 82 9.41 -1.78 -7.96
C THR A 82 8.88 -2.80 -8.97
N THR A 83 7.56 -2.89 -9.16
CA THR A 83 6.97 -3.87 -10.08
C THR A 83 7.39 -3.60 -11.53
N LEU A 84 7.91 -4.64 -12.16
CA LEU A 84 8.17 -4.68 -13.59
C LEU A 84 7.21 -5.63 -14.33
N VAL A 85 6.60 -6.58 -13.62
CA VAL A 85 5.79 -7.66 -14.21
C VAL A 85 4.45 -7.12 -14.74
N VAL A 86 3.67 -6.46 -13.88
CA VAL A 86 2.33 -5.97 -14.25
C VAL A 86 2.36 -5.04 -15.47
N PRO A 87 3.14 -3.95 -15.51
CA PRO A 87 3.20 -3.07 -16.68
C PRO A 87 3.74 -3.78 -17.93
N LYS A 88 4.68 -4.72 -17.79
CA LYS A 88 5.27 -5.45 -18.93
C LYS A 88 4.27 -6.36 -19.63
N TYR A 89 3.38 -7.01 -18.88
CA TYR A 89 2.42 -7.96 -19.44
C TYR A 89 1.03 -7.38 -19.70
N LEU A 90 0.57 -6.42 -18.87
CA LEU A 90 -0.76 -5.82 -19.00
C LEU A 90 -0.74 -4.47 -19.71
N GLY A 91 0.42 -3.81 -19.79
CA GLY A 91 0.50 -2.40 -20.17
C GLY A 91 0.80 -2.08 -21.63
N ASN A 92 1.11 -3.09 -22.45
CA ASN A 92 1.33 -2.99 -23.91
C ASN A 92 2.00 -1.66 -24.37
N GLY A 93 3.16 -1.33 -23.78
CA GLY A 93 3.89 -0.07 -24.07
C GLY A 93 3.94 0.92 -22.91
N MET A 94 3.25 0.66 -21.79
CA MET A 94 3.47 1.41 -20.55
C MET A 94 4.77 0.98 -19.85
N TYR A 95 5.55 1.99 -19.43
CA TYR A 95 6.80 1.81 -18.70
C TYR A 95 6.69 2.43 -17.32
N LEU A 96 6.90 1.62 -16.28
CA LEU A 96 7.17 2.10 -14.94
C LEU A 96 8.68 2.18 -14.70
N ILE A 97 9.07 2.82 -13.59
CA ILE A 97 10.46 3.03 -13.23
C ILE A 97 11.25 1.71 -13.19
N GLY A 98 10.62 0.62 -12.73
CA GLY A 98 11.22 -0.71 -12.69
C GLY A 98 11.55 -1.25 -14.09
N ASN A 99 10.65 -1.04 -15.05
CA ASN A 99 10.88 -1.43 -16.45
C ASN A 99 11.99 -0.60 -17.09
N LEU A 100 12.09 0.68 -16.75
CA LEU A 100 13.13 1.56 -17.26
C LEU A 100 14.53 1.12 -16.78
N ILE A 101 14.65 0.78 -15.50
CA ILE A 101 15.91 0.25 -14.95
C ILE A 101 16.26 -1.11 -15.60
N GLU A 102 15.27 -2.00 -15.75
CA GLU A 102 15.43 -3.29 -16.43
C GLU A 102 15.95 -3.11 -17.87
N ASP A 103 15.37 -2.19 -18.63
CA ASP A 103 15.72 -1.94 -20.03
C ASP A 103 17.17 -1.43 -20.17
N ILE A 104 17.57 -0.47 -19.33
CA ILE A 104 18.91 0.11 -19.32
C ILE A 104 19.98 -0.93 -18.96
N ILE A 105 19.71 -1.77 -17.97
CA ILE A 105 20.68 -2.76 -17.49
C ILE A 105 20.73 -3.97 -18.43
N LEU A 106 19.57 -4.59 -18.70
CA LEU A 106 19.51 -5.89 -19.37
C LEU A 106 19.52 -5.81 -20.89
N LYS A 107 18.94 -4.77 -21.50
CA LYS A 107 18.89 -4.65 -22.97
C LYS A 107 19.96 -3.73 -23.53
N GLN A 108 20.24 -2.62 -22.85
CA GLN A 108 21.24 -1.65 -23.32
C GLN A 108 22.65 -1.95 -22.78
N GLY A 109 22.80 -2.82 -21.78
CA GLY A 109 24.10 -3.16 -21.18
C GLY A 109 24.75 -2.01 -20.41
N ARG A 110 24.01 -0.96 -20.06
CA ARG A 110 24.54 0.27 -19.43
C ARG A 110 24.46 0.19 -17.90
N PHE A 111 25.21 -0.74 -17.32
CA PHE A 111 25.20 -1.03 -15.87
C PHE A 111 25.46 0.20 -14.99
N GLY A 112 26.37 1.09 -15.40
CA GLY A 112 26.67 2.31 -14.62
C GLY A 112 25.47 3.27 -14.53
N TYR A 113 24.77 3.48 -15.65
CA TYR A 113 23.61 4.37 -15.69
C TYR A 113 22.39 3.77 -14.97
N GLY A 114 22.15 2.47 -15.18
CA GLY A 114 21.08 1.76 -14.48
C GLY A 114 21.28 1.71 -12.96
N SER A 115 22.52 1.50 -12.52
CA SER A 115 22.87 1.52 -11.08
C SER A 115 22.62 2.89 -10.45
N ALA A 116 22.96 3.99 -11.14
CA ALA A 116 22.73 5.34 -10.64
C ALA A 116 21.23 5.61 -10.40
N ILE A 117 20.37 5.24 -11.35
CA ILE A 117 18.92 5.40 -11.22
C ILE A 117 18.37 4.53 -10.08
N ALA A 118 18.83 3.28 -9.98
CA ALA A 118 18.41 2.36 -8.92
C ALA A 118 18.79 2.86 -7.51
N ILE A 119 20.00 3.45 -7.36
CA ILE A 119 20.45 4.04 -6.10
C ILE A 119 19.59 5.25 -5.73
N ILE A 120 19.34 6.16 -6.68
CA ILE A 120 18.49 7.35 -6.44
C ILE A 120 17.08 6.93 -6.01
N LEU A 121 16.49 5.96 -6.71
CA LEU A 121 15.19 5.41 -6.35
C LEU A 121 15.21 4.81 -4.94
N SER A 122 16.23 4.02 -4.61
CA SER A 122 16.39 3.40 -3.29
C SER A 122 16.48 4.44 -2.16
N LEU A 123 17.20 5.55 -2.37
CA LEU A 123 17.29 6.65 -1.41
C LEU A 123 15.95 7.34 -1.19
N ILE A 124 15.20 7.60 -2.26
CA ILE A 124 13.85 8.18 -2.18
C ILE A 124 12.92 7.24 -1.41
N MET A 125 12.93 5.95 -1.72
CA MET A 125 12.11 4.95 -1.02
C MET A 125 12.49 4.83 0.45
N MET A 126 13.78 4.80 0.77
CA MET A 126 14.26 4.78 2.15
C MET A 126 13.81 6.04 2.91
N GLY A 127 13.90 7.21 2.29
CA GLY A 127 13.43 8.47 2.87
C GLY A 127 11.92 8.47 3.16
N LEU A 128 11.11 7.97 2.23
CA LEU A 128 9.65 7.86 2.42
C LEU A 128 9.28 6.88 3.53
N VAL A 129 9.91 5.71 3.55
CA VAL A 129 9.71 4.73 4.63
C VAL A 129 10.12 5.32 5.98
N PHE A 130 11.24 6.03 6.04
CA PHE A 130 11.71 6.69 7.26
C PHE A 130 10.74 7.78 7.73
N LEU A 131 10.26 8.64 6.83
CA LEU A 131 9.32 9.71 7.15
C LEU A 131 8.03 9.17 7.76
N VAL A 132 7.48 8.12 7.17
CA VAL A 132 6.23 7.53 7.66
C VAL A 132 6.45 6.72 8.93
N ARG A 133 7.58 6.01 9.08
CA ARG A 133 7.93 5.37 10.36
C ARG A 133 8.04 6.39 11.48
N LYS A 134 8.68 7.55 11.21
CA LYS A 134 8.77 8.66 12.16
C LYS A 134 7.39 9.20 12.53
N SER A 135 6.50 9.40 11.56
CA SER A 135 5.12 9.85 11.79
C SER A 135 4.29 8.84 12.61
N ASN A 136 4.47 7.53 12.36
CA ASN A 136 3.77 6.48 13.10
C ASN A 136 4.28 6.32 14.53
N ASN A 137 5.60 6.46 14.75
CA ASN A 137 6.20 6.38 16.09
C ASN A 137 5.68 7.50 17.03
N GLN A 138 5.39 8.68 16.49
CA GLN A 138 4.82 9.79 17.26
C GLN A 138 3.37 9.54 17.71
N ARG A 139 2.60 8.70 16.99
CA ARG A 139 1.24 8.31 17.41
C ARG A 139 1.24 7.18 18.46
N GLY A 140 2.30 6.37 18.52
CA GLY A 140 2.49 5.34 19.54
C GLY A 140 3.05 5.85 20.86
N GLY A 141 3.81 6.95 20.85
CA GLY A 141 4.45 7.53 22.04
C GLY A 141 3.51 8.28 22.99
N VAL A 142 2.37 8.79 22.52
CA VAL A 142 1.46 9.63 23.33
C VAL A 142 0.53 8.79 24.25
N LYS A 143 0.47 7.46 24.08
CA LYS A 143 -0.35 6.58 24.94
C LYS A 143 0.35 6.09 26.22
N ASN A 144 1.64 6.35 26.38
CA ASN A 144 2.42 5.82 27.51
C ASN A 144 2.52 6.75 28.73
N GLU A 145 1.91 7.94 28.69
CA GLU A 145 1.96 8.92 29.79
C GLU A 145 0.65 9.01 30.62
N GLN A 146 -0.34 8.15 30.37
CA GLN A 146 -1.58 8.08 31.17
C GLN A 146 -1.71 6.79 32.00
N LYS A 147 -0.62 6.04 32.16
CA LYS A 147 -0.49 4.95 33.14
C LYS A 147 0.68 5.24 34.08
N VAL A 148 0.54 6.28 34.90
CA VAL A 148 1.28 6.41 36.15
C VAL A 148 0.31 6.88 37.22
#